data_AF-A0AA36GWM7-F1
#
_entry.id   AF-A0AA36GWM7-F1
#
_cell.length_a   1.000
_cell.length_b   1.000
_cell.length_c   1.000
_cell.angle_alpha   90.00
_cell.angle_beta   90.00
_cell.angle_gamma   90.00
#
_symmetry.space_group_name_H-M   'P 1'
#
loop_
_entity.id
_entity.type
_entity.pdbx_description
1 polymer ?
#
loop_
_entity_poly.entity_id
_entity_poly.type
_entity_poly.pdbx_seq_one_letter_code
_entity_poly.pdbx_strand_id
1 'polypeptide(L)'
;MVIPSVDSRASEAEPSLPVVETINNEVSVNQAHDLARKRLNRYHNVIEANRNLPVDQRFYTEERISLKDGGQIVSAGTPEGRVYYLSNNEQWMFLERSTDEKIQTLLICENTNNGPKFTQKFTSR
;
A
#
# COMPACT_ATOMS: atom_id res chain seq x y z
N MET A 1 -46.86 -5.43 -36.65
CA MET A 1 -46.49 -5.84 -35.28
C MET A 1 -44.98 -5.66 -35.20
N VAL A 2 -44.51 -4.69 -34.42
CA VAL A 2 -43.12 -4.21 -34.41
C VAL A 2 -42.33 -5.01 -33.37
N ILE A 3 -41.24 -5.66 -33.77
CA ILE A 3 -40.32 -6.39 -32.89
C ILE A 3 -39.35 -5.35 -32.29
N PRO A 4 -39.22 -5.23 -30.95
CA PRO A 4 -38.31 -4.26 -30.38
C PRO A 4 -36.85 -4.75 -30.47
N SER A 5 -35.98 -3.84 -30.87
CA SER A 5 -34.53 -4.01 -30.90
C SER A 5 -33.99 -4.38 -29.53
N VAL A 6 -33.16 -5.43 -29.47
CA VAL A 6 -32.42 -5.82 -28.27
C VAL A 6 -31.38 -4.73 -28.02
N ASP A 7 -31.53 -4.03 -26.90
CA ASP A 7 -30.53 -3.10 -26.37
C ASP A 7 -29.18 -3.81 -26.24
N SER A 8 -28.23 -3.41 -27.08
CA SER A 8 -26.81 -3.67 -26.92
C SER A 8 -26.33 -2.93 -25.67
N ARG A 9 -26.59 -3.50 -24.48
CA ARG A 9 -25.87 -3.10 -23.27
C ARG A 9 -24.40 -3.43 -23.51
N ALA A 10 -23.64 -2.38 -23.83
CA ALA A 10 -22.20 -2.39 -23.79
C ALA A 10 -21.79 -3.07 -22.49
N SER A 11 -21.10 -4.21 -22.61
CA SER A 11 -20.40 -4.83 -21.50
C SER A 11 -19.44 -3.79 -20.96
N GLU A 12 -19.80 -3.14 -19.85
CA GLU A 12 -18.86 -2.37 -19.04
C GLU A 12 -17.70 -3.33 -18.77
N ALA A 13 -16.55 -3.07 -19.39
CA ALA A 13 -15.37 -3.88 -19.21
C ALA A 13 -15.11 -3.92 -17.70
N GLU A 14 -15.22 -5.11 -17.10
CA GLU A 14 -14.88 -5.28 -15.69
C GLU A 14 -13.48 -4.70 -15.50
N PRO A 15 -13.27 -3.81 -14.50
CA PRO A 15 -11.95 -3.28 -14.24
C PRO A 15 -11.03 -4.47 -13.98
N SER A 16 -10.07 -4.67 -14.89
CA SER A 16 -9.14 -5.79 -14.84
C SER A 16 -8.57 -5.89 -13.43
N LEU A 17 -8.80 -7.03 -12.79
CA LEU A 17 -8.28 -7.30 -11.45
C LEU A 17 -6.77 -7.05 -11.47
N PRO A 18 -6.21 -6.39 -10.45
CA PRO A 18 -4.81 -6.02 -10.50
C PRO A 18 -3.94 -7.27 -10.51
N VAL A 19 -2.88 -7.24 -11.32
CA VAL A 19 -1.92 -8.34 -11.40
C VAL A 19 -1.26 -8.51 -10.03
N VAL A 20 -1.41 -9.71 -9.45
CA VAL A 20 -0.75 -10.10 -8.21
C VAL A 20 0.41 -11.01 -8.59
N GLU A 21 1.63 -10.52 -8.43
CA GLU A 21 2.83 -11.32 -8.66
C GLU A 21 3.29 -11.92 -7.32
N THR A 22 3.42 -13.24 -7.28
CA THR A 22 4.02 -13.96 -6.15
C THR A 22 5.47 -14.25 -6.52
N ILE A 23 6.42 -13.62 -5.83
CA ILE A 23 7.86 -13.76 -6.13
C ILE A 23 8.53 -14.37 -4.90
N ASN A 24 9.07 -15.59 -5.03
CA ASN A 24 9.69 -16.31 -3.90
C ASN A 24 11.24 -16.20 -3.90
N ASN A 25 11.79 -15.08 -4.39
CA ASN A 25 13.22 -14.82 -4.39
C ASN A 25 13.60 -13.87 -3.26
N GLU A 26 14.49 -14.29 -2.36
CA GLU A 26 14.98 -13.52 -1.22
C GLU A 26 15.49 -12.12 -1.61
N VAL A 27 16.19 -12.01 -2.74
CA VAL A 27 16.68 -10.72 -3.25
C VAL A 27 15.52 -9.78 -3.57
N SER A 28 14.46 -10.28 -4.20
CA SER A 28 13.27 -9.49 -4.54
C SER A 28 12.49 -9.09 -3.29
N VAL A 29 12.39 -9.98 -2.29
CA VAL A 29 11.77 -9.67 -1.00
C VAL A 29 12.51 -8.53 -0.30
N ASN A 30 13.84 -8.60 -0.24
CA ASN A 30 14.67 -7.56 0.38
C ASN A 30 14.55 -6.23 -0.36
N GLN A 31 14.57 -6.23 -1.70
CA GLN A 31 14.37 -5.03 -2.51
C GLN A 31 12.99 -4.39 -2.27
N ALA A 32 11.94 -5.20 -2.17
CA ALA A 32 10.60 -4.72 -1.89
C ALA A 32 10.47 -4.16 -0.47
N HIS A 33 11.12 -4.80 0.51
CA HIS A 33 11.16 -4.31 1.89
C HIS A 33 11.92 -2.99 2.00
N ASP A 34 13.05 -2.86 1.28
CA ASP A 34 13.81 -1.61 1.19
C ASP A 34 13.00 -0.48 0.55
N LEU A 35 12.25 -0.79 -0.51
CA LEU A 35 11.33 0.17 -1.12
C LEU A 35 10.26 0.62 -0.12
N ALA A 36 9.62 -0.31 0.58
CA ALA A 36 8.62 -0.03 1.60
C ALA A 36 9.19 0.90 2.71
N ARG A 37 10.37 0.57 3.25
CA ARG A 37 11.05 1.38 4.27
C ARG A 37 11.42 2.77 3.76
N LYS A 38 11.94 2.87 2.53
CA LYS A 38 12.27 4.14 1.89
C LYS A 38 11.03 5.03 1.73
N ARG A 39 9.91 4.45 1.28
CA ARG A 39 8.65 5.19 1.13
C ARG A 39 8.07 5.59 2.48
N LEU A 40 8.08 4.70 3.48
CA LEU A 40 7.65 5.04 4.85
C LEU A 40 8.48 6.21 5.44
N ASN A 41 9.79 6.18 5.28
CA ASN A 41 10.68 7.25 5.73
C ASN A 41 10.38 8.59 5.02
N ARG A 42 9.98 8.57 3.74
CA ARG A 42 9.53 9.79 3.05
C ARG A 42 8.32 10.42 3.75
N TYR A 43 7.32 9.62 4.13
CA TYR A 43 6.15 10.13 4.87
C TYR A 43 6.57 10.75 6.19
N HIS A 44 7.40 10.05 6.98
CA HIS A 44 7.89 10.57 8.25
C HIS A 44 8.64 11.90 8.09
N ASN A 45 9.55 11.98 7.11
CA ASN A 45 10.30 13.21 6.84
C ASN A 45 9.40 14.37 6.42
N VAL A 46 8.40 14.11 5.58
CA VAL A 46 7.42 15.13 5.17
C VAL A 46 6.61 15.60 6.38
N ILE A 47 6.18 14.71 7.25
CA ILE A 47 5.40 15.06 8.45
C ILE A 47 6.25 15.88 9.42
N GLU A 48 7.47 15.45 9.74
CA GLU A 48 8.38 16.17 10.62
C GLU A 48 8.74 17.56 10.07
N ALA A 49 8.99 17.68 8.76
CA ALA A 49 9.27 18.97 8.12
C ALA A 49 8.10 19.98 8.24
N ASN A 50 6.88 19.47 8.40
CA ASN A 50 5.65 20.28 8.47
C ASN A 50 5.04 20.33 9.89
N ARG A 51 5.73 19.79 10.90
CA ARG A 51 5.23 19.67 12.27
C ARG A 51 4.92 21.01 12.96
N ASN A 52 5.56 22.08 12.52
CA ASN A 52 5.41 23.42 13.07
C ASN A 52 4.37 24.28 12.33
N LEU A 53 3.70 23.75 11.31
CA LEU A 53 2.65 24.47 10.61
C LEU A 53 1.40 24.61 11.50
N PRO A 54 0.61 25.69 11.33
CA PRO A 54 -0.62 25.89 12.09
C PRO A 54 -1.59 24.69 11.97
N VAL A 55 -2.13 24.27 13.11
CA VAL A 55 -2.97 23.06 13.30
C VAL A 55 -4.24 23.05 12.44
N ASP A 56 -4.64 24.20 11.90
CA ASP A 56 -5.83 24.35 11.05
C ASP A 56 -5.72 23.62 9.70
N GLN A 57 -4.55 23.05 9.40
CA GLN A 57 -4.30 22.18 8.26
C GLN A 57 -4.04 20.73 8.70
N ARG A 58 -5.10 19.98 9.04
CA ARG A 58 -5.08 18.54 9.41
C ARG A 58 -4.69 17.60 8.25
N PHE A 59 -3.63 17.89 7.50
CA PHE A 59 -3.18 17.05 6.38
C PHE A 59 -2.07 16.06 6.75
N TYR A 60 -1.38 16.29 7.88
CA TYR A 60 -0.26 15.47 8.33
C TYR A 60 -0.67 14.66 9.56
N THR A 61 -0.60 13.34 9.46
CA THR A 61 -0.94 12.42 10.56
C THR A 61 0.12 11.34 10.64
N GLU A 62 0.54 10.98 11.85
CA GLU A 62 1.43 9.84 12.09
C GLU A 62 1.01 9.14 13.39
N GLU A 63 0.90 7.83 13.34
CA GLU A 63 0.67 6.97 14.50
C GLU A 63 1.66 5.80 14.46
N ARG A 64 2.23 5.48 15.62
CA ARG A 64 3.14 4.35 15.80
C ARG A 64 2.71 3.55 17.02
N ILE A 65 2.44 2.27 16.81
CA ILE A 65 2.01 1.33 17.84
C ILE A 65 3.05 0.20 17.91
N SER A 66 3.61 -0.03 19.09
CA SER A 66 4.44 -1.20 19.37
C SER A 66 3.58 -2.32 19.94
N LEU A 67 3.67 -3.50 19.35
CA LEU A 67 2.98 -4.71 19.80
C LEU A 67 3.78 -5.40 20.90
N LYS A 68 3.10 -6.19 21.73
CA LYS A 68 3.72 -6.87 22.89
C LYS A 68 4.78 -7.90 22.49
N ASP A 69 4.67 -8.45 21.29
CA ASP A 69 5.57 -9.44 20.71
C ASP A 69 6.74 -8.81 19.92
N GLY A 70 6.92 -7.48 20.02
CA GLY A 70 7.99 -6.77 19.31
C GLY A 70 7.60 -6.28 17.92
N GLY A 71 6.39 -6.58 17.45
CA GLY A 71 5.87 -6.03 16.20
C GLY A 71 5.63 -4.51 16.25
N GLN A 72 5.49 -3.91 15.07
CA GLN A 72 5.22 -2.48 14.90
C GLN A 72 4.11 -2.26 13.87
N ILE A 73 3.19 -1.35 14.19
CA ILE A 73 2.23 -0.78 13.26
C ILE A 73 2.54 0.71 13.11
N VAL A 74 2.64 1.17 11.88
CA VAL A 74 2.77 2.59 11.54
C VAL A 74 1.66 2.96 10.56
N SER A 75 0.96 4.05 10.85
CA SER A 75 0.07 4.71 9.89
C SER A 75 0.52 6.15 9.71
N ALA A 76 0.55 6.63 8.47
CA ALA A 76 0.90 8.01 8.18
C ALA A 76 0.11 8.56 6.99
N GLY A 77 -0.20 9.85 7.06
CA GLY A 77 -0.94 10.57 6.02
C GLY A 77 -0.32 11.94 5.76
N THR A 78 -0.27 12.31 4.49
CA THR A 78 0.16 13.62 3.98
C THR A 78 -0.84 14.09 2.91
N PRO A 79 -0.76 15.34 2.41
CA PRO A 79 -1.52 15.73 1.22
C PRO A 79 -1.28 14.82 0.00
N GLU A 80 -0.10 14.21 -0.11
CA GLU A 80 0.30 13.37 -1.25
C GLU A 80 -0.32 11.96 -1.20
N GLY A 81 -0.66 11.47 0.00
CA GLY A 81 -1.23 10.13 0.13
C GLY A 81 -1.29 9.62 1.57
N ARG A 82 -1.48 8.30 1.67
CA ARG A 82 -1.51 7.56 2.95
C ARG A 82 -0.70 6.29 2.84
N VAL A 83 -0.08 5.91 3.95
CA VAL A 83 0.71 4.69 4.08
C VAL A 83 0.35 3.95 5.36
N TYR A 84 0.35 2.62 5.27
CA TYR A 84 0.26 1.71 6.41
C TYR A 84 1.40 0.71 6.32
N TYR A 85 2.06 0.48 7.45
CA TYR A 85 3.15 -0.46 7.57
C TYR A 85 2.95 -1.31 8.82
N LEU A 86 3.00 -2.63 8.64
CA LEU A 86 3.00 -3.60 9.73
C LEU A 86 4.28 -4.43 9.60
N SER A 87 4.97 -4.67 10.69
CA SER A 87 6.11 -5.60 10.73
C SER A 87 6.10 -6.40 12.01
N ASN A 88 6.26 -7.72 11.91
CA ASN A 88 6.38 -8.61 13.06
C ASN A 88 7.10 -9.91 12.66
N ASN A 89 8.16 -10.30 13.37
CA ASN A 89 8.84 -11.59 13.20
C ASN A 89 9.11 -11.98 11.72
N GLU A 90 9.83 -11.13 10.99
CA GLU A 90 10.17 -11.29 9.54
C GLU A 90 8.97 -11.21 8.58
N GLN A 91 7.75 -11.10 9.10
CA GLN A 91 6.56 -10.80 8.33
C GLN A 91 6.36 -9.30 8.26
N TRP A 92 5.91 -8.80 7.12
CA TRP A 92 5.58 -7.40 6.97
C TRP A 92 4.54 -7.15 5.89
N MET A 93 3.80 -6.06 6.06
CA MET A 93 2.85 -5.56 5.08
C MET A 93 3.09 -4.07 4.88
N PHE A 94 3.10 -3.64 3.63
CA PHE A 94 3.16 -2.24 3.24
C PHE A 94 2.01 -1.94 2.29
N LEU A 95 1.22 -0.93 2.62
CA LEU A 95 0.14 -0.42 1.80
C LEU A 95 0.34 1.07 1.61
N GLU A 96 0.33 1.54 0.37
CA GLU A 96 0.40 2.95 0.02
C GLU A 96 -0.65 3.29 -1.02
N ARG A 97 -1.30 4.44 -0.82
CA ARG A 97 -2.21 5.04 -1.80
C ARG A 97 -1.93 6.53 -1.91
N SER A 98 -1.62 7.02 -3.11
CA SER A 98 -1.58 8.45 -3.38
C SER A 98 -2.98 9.05 -3.46
N THR A 99 -3.09 10.33 -3.12
CA THR A 99 -4.37 11.07 -3.18
C THR A 99 -4.90 11.16 -4.62
N ASP A 100 -4.00 11.25 -5.61
CA ASP A 100 -4.34 11.27 -7.04
C ASP A 100 -4.55 9.87 -7.65
N GLU A 101 -4.55 8.83 -6.81
CA GLU A 101 -4.78 7.43 -7.15
C GLU A 101 -3.80 6.78 -8.15
N LYS A 102 -2.78 7.51 -8.60
CA LYS A 102 -1.76 7.00 -9.54
C LYS A 102 -0.85 5.95 -8.92
N ILE A 103 -0.63 6.04 -7.61
CA ILE A 103 0.18 5.09 -6.85
C ILE A 103 -0.75 4.34 -5.91
N GLN A 104 -0.86 3.03 -6.13
CA GLN A 104 -1.52 2.10 -5.23
C GLN A 104 -0.64 0.85 -5.15
N THR A 105 0.00 0.67 -4.00
CA THR A 105 1.01 -0.37 -3.80
C THR A 105 0.60 -1.20 -2.59
N LEU A 106 0.53 -2.52 -2.76
CA LEU A 106 0.39 -3.48 -1.68
C LEU A 106 1.53 -4.50 -1.80
N LEU A 107 2.32 -4.60 -0.73
CA LEU A 107 3.42 -5.54 -0.59
C LEU A 107 3.18 -6.32 0.69
N ILE A 108 3.26 -7.65 0.62
CA ILE A 108 3.07 -8.53 1.76
C ILE A 108 4.19 -9.56 1.73
N CYS A 109 4.92 -9.70 2.83
CA CYS A 109 5.85 -10.79 3.08
C CYS A 109 5.32 -11.60 4.25
N GLU A 110 4.98 -12.85 3.99
CA GLU A 110 4.52 -13.82 4.97
C GLU A 110 5.67 -14.79 5.24
N ASN A 111 5.99 -15.04 6.51
CA ASN A 111 6.89 -16.13 6.86
C ASN A 111 6.03 -17.40 6.99
N THR A 112 6.18 -18.33 6.04
CA THR A 112 5.42 -19.58 6.02
C THR A 112 6.33 -20.75 6.40
N ASN A 113 5.72 -21.90 6.74
CA ASN A 113 6.48 -23.12 7.02
C ASN A 113 7.37 -23.58 5.82
N ASN A 114 7.13 -23.05 4.62
CA ASN A 114 7.85 -23.34 3.39
C ASN A 114 8.82 -22.21 2.97
N GLY A 115 9.11 -21.26 3.88
CA GLY A 115 9.94 -20.08 3.64
C GLY A 115 9.14 -18.79 3.44
N PRO A 116 9.83 -17.65 3.19
CA PRO A 116 9.17 -16.37 2.97
C PRO A 116 8.37 -16.40 1.66
N LYS A 117 7.08 -16.12 1.76
CA LYS A 117 6.17 -15.94 0.63
C LYS A 117 5.92 -14.46 0.45
N PHE A 118 6.29 -13.93 -0.70
CA PHE A 118 6.11 -12.52 -1.01
C PHE A 118 5.07 -12.30 -2.10
N THR A 119 4.12 -11.43 -1.79
CA THR A 119 3.00 -11.06 -2.64
C THR A 119 3.09 -9.57 -2.93
N GLN A 120 3.09 -9.23 -4.21
CA GLN A 120 3.16 -7.86 -4.69
C GLN A 120 1.97 -7.56 -5.60
N LYS A 121 1.34 -6.41 -5.34
CA LYS A 121 0.22 -5.91 -6.13
C LYS A 121 0.43 -4.43 -6.38
N PHE A 122 0.47 -4.07 -7.66
CA PHE A 122 0.52 -2.69 -8.11
C PHE A 122 -0.72 -2.37 -8.94
N THR A 123 -1.36 -1.25 -8.62
CA THR A 123 -2.30 -0.60 -9.52
C THR A 123 -1.75 0.78 -9.87
N SER A 124 -1.15 0.90 -11.05
CA SER A 124 -0.95 2.20 -11.71
C SER A 124 -1.91 2.27 -12.89
N ARG A 125 -2.70 3.35 -12.97
CA ARG A 125 -3.51 3.66 -14.15
C ARG A 125 -2.67 4.38 -15.20
#